data_AF-A0A7X0LVF8-F1
#
_entry.id   AF-A0A7X0LVF8-F1
#
_cell.length_a   1.000
_cell.length_b   1.000
_cell.length_c   1.000
_cell.angle_alpha   90.00
_cell.angle_beta   90.00
_cell.angle_gamma   90.00
#
_symmetry.space_group_name_H-M   'P 1'
#
loop_
_entity.id
_entity.type
_entity.pdbx_description
1 polymer ?
#
loop_
_entity_poly.entity_id
_entity_poly.type
_entity_poly.pdbx_seq_one_letter_code
_entity_poly.pdbx_strand_id
1 'polypeptide(L)'
;MQKLVYYAADSTEFERYFFEDKLLDFPKYLAFLQTYLESQGEPSTFIQSFVHTESKDGEKEDVLTVETVFFDQNKFLRLWGVKDLESGTALKVTLELLHPDTKETEVEYTVIENDEQLFTPPFPNNK
;
A
#
# COMPACT_ATOMS: atom_id res chain seq x y z
N MET A 1 9.27 0.18 18.85
CA MET A 1 8.17 1.14 19.11
C MET A 1 7.49 1.49 17.80
N GLN A 2 6.15 1.52 17.76
CA GLN A 2 5.38 1.90 16.56
C GLN A 2 4.83 3.32 16.73
N LYS A 3 4.88 4.13 15.67
CA LYS A 3 4.38 5.50 15.63
C LYS A 3 3.48 5.70 14.42
N LEU A 4 2.25 6.13 14.67
CA LEU A 4 1.32 6.51 13.61
C LEU A 4 1.79 7.80 12.93
N VAL A 5 1.94 7.75 11.61
CA VAL A 5 2.26 8.91 10.77
C VAL A 5 0.99 9.49 10.16
N TYR A 6 0.12 8.61 9.66
CA TYR A 6 -1.11 9.02 8.98
C TYR A 6 -2.19 7.94 9.11
N TYR A 7 -3.44 8.39 9.19
CA TYR A 7 -4.63 7.57 9.07
C TYR A 7 -5.70 8.38 8.34
N ALA A 8 -6.39 7.75 7.40
CA ALA A 8 -7.63 8.26 6.85
C ALA A 8 -8.61 7.13 6.54
N ALA A 9 -9.89 7.41 6.77
CA ALA A 9 -11.02 6.63 6.29
C ALA A 9 -11.93 7.44 5.35
N ASP A 10 -11.51 8.67 5.00
CA ASP A 10 -12.14 9.51 4.00
C ASP A 10 -11.29 9.51 2.71
N SER A 11 -11.95 9.34 1.55
CA SER A 11 -11.26 9.24 0.27
C SER A 11 -10.62 10.56 -0.17
N THR A 12 -11.18 11.71 0.23
CA THR A 12 -10.62 13.04 -0.10
C THR A 12 -9.33 13.28 0.67
N GLU A 13 -9.30 12.89 1.96
CA GLU A 13 -8.08 12.96 2.76
C GLU A 13 -6.98 12.04 2.21
N PHE A 14 -7.37 10.84 1.77
CA PHE A 14 -6.46 9.90 1.10
C PHE A 14 -5.89 10.50 -0.20
N GLU A 15 -6.75 11.02 -1.09
CA GLU A 15 -6.31 11.60 -2.35
C GLU A 15 -5.33 12.76 -2.14
N ARG A 16 -5.63 13.64 -1.17
CA ARG A 16 -4.75 14.73 -0.79
C ARG A 16 -3.38 14.25 -0.34
N TYR A 17 -3.35 13.34 0.63
CA TYR A 17 -2.09 12.88 1.22
C TYR A 17 -1.21 12.13 0.22
N PHE A 18 -1.80 11.21 -0.56
CA PHE A 18 -1.05 10.32 -1.44
C PHE A 18 -0.71 10.94 -2.80
N PHE A 19 -1.59 11.79 -3.37
CA PHE A 19 -1.46 12.24 -4.76
C PHE A 19 -1.32 13.75 -4.94
N GLU A 20 -2.11 14.56 -4.22
CA GLU A 20 -2.06 16.03 -4.38
C GLU A 20 -0.82 16.61 -3.70
N ASP A 21 -0.69 16.40 -2.39
CA ASP A 21 0.39 16.92 -1.56
C ASP A 21 1.63 16.02 -1.59
N LYS A 22 1.48 14.76 -2.04
CA LYS A 22 2.55 13.76 -2.19
C LYS A 22 3.39 13.58 -0.93
N LEU A 23 2.71 13.46 0.21
CA LEU A 23 3.35 13.42 1.53
C LEU A 23 3.95 12.05 1.86
N LEU A 24 3.61 11.00 1.11
CA LEU A 24 4.21 9.68 1.24
C LEU A 24 5.48 9.56 0.40
N ASP A 25 6.65 9.55 1.05
CA ASP A 25 7.89 9.15 0.39
C ASP A 25 7.99 7.62 0.30
N PHE A 26 7.28 7.01 -0.64
CA PHE A 26 7.41 5.58 -0.94
C PHE A 26 7.12 5.29 -2.42
N PRO A 27 8.04 5.62 -3.35
CA PRO A 27 7.76 5.66 -4.79
C PRO A 27 7.29 4.32 -5.38
N LYS A 28 7.86 3.20 -4.92
CA LYS A 28 7.50 1.86 -5.40
C LYS A 28 6.07 1.47 -5.01
N TYR A 29 5.67 1.78 -3.78
CA TYR A 29 4.30 1.58 -3.31
C TYR A 29 3.33 2.48 -4.08
N LEU A 30 3.64 3.78 -4.22
CA LEU A 30 2.82 4.74 -4.95
C LEU A 30 2.62 4.35 -6.41
N ALA A 31 3.68 3.89 -7.10
CA ALA A 31 3.59 3.42 -8.47
C ALA A 31 2.66 2.20 -8.61
N PHE A 32 2.75 1.25 -7.66
CA PHE A 32 1.86 0.10 -7.66
C PHE A 32 0.41 0.48 -7.34
N LEU A 33 0.20 1.34 -6.33
CA LEU A 33 -1.12 1.87 -5.99
C LEU A 33 -1.76 2.60 -7.18
N GLN A 34 -1.01 3.45 -7.87
CA GLN A 34 -1.49 4.13 -9.07
C GLN A 34 -1.85 3.13 -10.17
N THR A 35 -0.97 2.16 -10.44
CA THR A 35 -1.23 1.10 -11.42
C THR A 35 -2.49 0.30 -11.07
N TYR A 36 -2.69 -0.02 -9.79
CA TYR A 36 -3.88 -0.70 -9.31
C TYR A 36 -5.13 0.14 -9.62
N LEU A 37 -5.16 1.41 -9.19
CA LEU A 37 -6.30 2.30 -9.40
C LEU A 37 -6.62 2.51 -10.88
N GLU A 38 -5.61 2.61 -11.74
CA GLU A 38 -5.76 2.76 -13.20
C GLU A 38 -6.19 1.46 -13.90
N SER A 39 -5.85 0.30 -13.34
CA SER A 39 -6.19 -1.01 -13.92
C SER A 39 -7.63 -1.44 -13.70
N GLN A 40 -8.36 -0.75 -12.82
CA GLN A 40 -9.73 -1.12 -12.48
C GLN A 40 -10.70 -0.74 -13.60
N GLY A 41 -11.47 -1.73 -14.06
CA GLY A 41 -12.56 -1.49 -15.02
C GLY A 41 -13.78 -0.80 -14.39
N GLU A 42 -13.96 -0.95 -13.08
CA GLU A 42 -14.98 -0.30 -12.25
C GLU A 42 -14.30 0.27 -10.99
N PRO A 43 -14.68 1.47 -10.51
CA PRO A 43 -14.00 2.09 -9.38
C PRO A 43 -14.14 1.27 -8.10
N SER A 44 -13.01 0.87 -7.51
CA SER A 44 -12.98 0.25 -6.18
C SER A 44 -13.34 1.27 -5.10
N THR A 45 -14.07 0.85 -4.07
CA THR A 45 -14.41 1.74 -2.94
C THR A 45 -13.23 1.81 -1.97
N PHE A 46 -12.68 3.00 -1.76
CA PHE A 46 -11.71 3.22 -0.69
C PHE A 46 -12.35 2.98 0.68
N ILE A 47 -11.65 2.24 1.55
CA ILE A 47 -12.11 1.95 2.92
C ILE A 47 -11.27 2.73 3.94
N GLN A 48 -9.94 2.56 3.89
CA GLN A 48 -9.03 3.24 4.81
C GLN A 48 -7.58 3.14 4.34
N SER A 49 -6.73 3.97 4.91
CA SER A 49 -5.28 3.82 4.82
C SER A 49 -4.59 4.13 6.15
N PHE A 50 -3.47 3.48 6.37
CA PHE A 50 -2.59 3.68 7.52
C PHE A 50 -1.15 3.83 7.04
N VAL A 51 -0.44 4.78 7.63
CA VAL A 51 1.01 4.91 7.52
C VAL A 51 1.57 4.96 8.92
N HIS A 52 2.54 4.12 9.20
CA HIS A 52 3.24 4.13 10.48
C HIS A 52 4.71 3.80 10.29
N THR A 53 5.50 4.19 11.27
CA THR A 53 6.91 3.82 11.33
C THR A 53 7.17 2.94 12.54
N GLU A 54 8.12 2.03 12.39
CA GLU A 54 8.52 1.11 13.44
C GLU A 54 10.02 1.21 13.69
N SER A 55 10.38 1.07 14.96
CA SER A 55 11.75 1.04 15.45
C SER A 55 12.01 -0.27 16.19
N LYS A 56 13.07 -1.00 15.83
CA LYS A 56 13.49 -2.26 16.45
C LYS A 56 14.12 -2.03 17.82
N ASP A 57 14.88 -0.96 17.99
CA ASP A 57 15.60 -0.62 19.23
C ASP A 57 14.95 0.52 20.04
N GLY A 58 13.98 1.23 19.46
CA GLY A 58 13.30 2.37 20.06
C GLY A 58 14.04 3.71 19.88
N GLU A 59 15.22 3.72 19.25
CA GLU A 59 16.06 4.90 19.09
C GLU A 59 15.91 5.53 17.69
N LYS A 60 15.76 4.71 16.65
CA LYS A 60 15.58 5.17 15.26
C LYS A 60 14.42 4.45 14.57
N GLU A 61 13.63 5.21 13.80
CA GLU A 61 12.62 4.62 12.91
C GLU A 61 13.35 3.85 11.79
N ASP A 62 13.19 2.53 11.78
CA ASP A 62 13.89 1.61 10.86
C ASP A 62 13.09 1.38 9.59
N VAL A 63 11.76 1.27 9.73
CA VAL A 63 10.88 0.96 8.61
C VAL A 63 9.64 1.85 8.59
N LEU A 64 9.17 2.13 7.38
CA LEU A 64 7.89 2.76 7.07
C LEU A 64 6.96 1.69 6.51
N THR A 65 5.81 1.51 7.13
CA THR A 65 4.77 0.60 6.68
C THR A 65 3.56 1.40 6.21
N VAL A 66 3.00 0.99 5.07
CA VAL A 66 1.81 1.58 4.47
C VAL A 66 0.80 0.48 4.20
N GLU A 67 -0.45 0.74 4.55
CA GLU A 67 -1.59 -0.10 4.25
C GLU A 67 -2.67 0.76 3.60
N THR A 68 -3.24 0.31 2.49
CA THR A 68 -4.44 0.90 1.89
C THR A 68 -5.43 -0.21 1.59
N VAL A 69 -6.66 -0.06 2.08
CA VAL A 69 -7.71 -1.06 1.95
C VAL A 69 -8.82 -0.55 1.05
N PHE A 70 -9.23 -1.39 0.12
CA PHE A 70 -10.33 -1.17 -0.80
C PHE A 70 -11.38 -2.28 -0.68
N PHE A 71 -12.61 -1.95 -1.04
CA PHE A 71 -13.65 -2.92 -1.33
C PHE A 71 -13.89 -2.93 -2.84
N ASP A 72 -13.61 -4.07 -3.46
CA ASP A 72 -13.62 -4.26 -4.90
C ASP A 72 -14.22 -5.62 -5.26
N GLN A 73 -15.14 -5.65 -6.22
CA GLN A 73 -15.82 -6.88 -6.69
C GLN A 73 -16.29 -7.82 -5.57
N ASN A 74 -16.89 -7.26 -4.51
CA ASN A 74 -17.33 -7.98 -3.30
C ASN A 74 -16.22 -8.59 -2.44
N LYS A 75 -14.99 -8.11 -2.55
CA LYS A 75 -13.83 -8.55 -1.77
C LYS A 75 -13.15 -7.36 -1.11
N PHE A 76 -12.56 -7.61 0.06
CA PHE A 76 -11.65 -6.65 0.66
C PHE A 76 -10.25 -6.89 0.10
N LEU A 77 -9.66 -5.86 -0.47
CA LEU A 77 -8.30 -5.86 -0.99
C LEU A 77 -7.44 -4.96 -0.13
N ARG A 78 -6.22 -5.41 0.18
CA ARG A 78 -5.21 -4.62 0.87
C ARG A 78 -3.97 -4.49 0.00
N LEU A 79 -3.56 -3.25 -0.24
CA LEU A 79 -2.23 -2.94 -0.73
C LEU A 79 -1.36 -2.62 0.47
N TRP A 80 -0.38 -3.47 0.75
CA TRP A 80 0.51 -3.31 1.89
C TRP A 80 1.95 -3.17 1.41
N GLY A 81 2.74 -2.33 2.08
CA GLY A 81 4.13 -2.11 1.72
C GLY A 81 4.99 -1.72 2.90
N VAL A 82 6.24 -2.15 2.86
CA VAL A 82 7.27 -1.82 3.86
C VAL A 82 8.52 -1.29 3.15
N LYS A 83 9.01 -0.15 3.61
CA LYS A 83 10.23 0.50 3.15
C LYS A 83 11.21 0.59 4.30
N ASP A 84 12.48 0.32 4.05
CA ASP A 84 13.56 0.69 4.95
C ASP A 84 13.77 2.21 4.90
N LEU A 85 13.73 2.88 6.05
CA LEU A 85 13.80 4.35 6.12
C LEU A 85 15.22 4.89 5.91
N GLU A 86 16.25 4.10 6.20
CA GLU A 86 17.64 4.53 6.06
C GLU A 86 18.13 4.47 4.62
N SER A 87 17.91 3.34 3.96
CA SER A 87 18.30 3.10 2.57
C SER A 87 17.26 3.57 1.55
N GLY A 88 16.00 3.71 1.96
CA GLY A 88 14.87 3.96 1.07
C GLY A 88 14.41 2.73 0.28
N THR A 89 15.00 1.56 0.53
CA THR A 89 14.71 0.30 -0.17
C THR A 89 13.29 -0.17 0.12
N ALA A 90 12.51 -0.51 -0.90
CA ALA A 90 11.25 -1.22 -0.71
C ALA A 90 11.51 -2.66 -0.30
N LEU A 91 11.29 -3.00 0.97
CA LEU A 91 11.53 -4.35 1.47
C LEU A 91 10.48 -5.33 0.94
N LYS A 92 9.21 -4.92 0.94
CA LYS A 92 8.11 -5.72 0.40
C LYS A 92 6.95 -4.82 -0.03
N VAL A 93 6.28 -5.17 -1.12
CA VAL A 93 4.95 -4.63 -1.48
C VAL A 93 4.07 -5.80 -1.91
N THR A 94 2.86 -5.87 -1.37
CA THR A 94 1.89 -6.94 -1.62
C THR A 94 0.53 -6.38 -2.04
N LEU A 95 -0.19 -7.18 -2.81
CA LEU A 95 -1.64 -7.11 -2.96
C LEU A 95 -2.24 -8.32 -2.27
N GLU A 96 -3.18 -8.09 -1.38
CA GLU A 96 -3.75 -9.13 -0.52
C GLU A 96 -5.26 -9.15 -0.63
N LEU A 97 -5.82 -10.35 -0.74
CA LEU A 97 -7.24 -10.60 -0.57
C LEU A 97 -7.51 -10.92 0.90
N LEU A 98 -8.42 -10.18 1.51
CA LEU A 98 -8.78 -10.36 2.91
C LEU A 98 -10.10 -11.10 3.05
N HIS A 99 -10.16 -12.01 4.02
CA HIS A 99 -11.41 -12.63 4.43
C HIS A 99 -12.38 -11.55 4.94
N PRO A 100 -13.64 -11.52 4.48
CA PRO A 100 -14.56 -10.42 4.77
C PRO A 100 -14.84 -10.24 6.26
N ASP A 101 -14.96 -11.34 7.00
CA ASP A 101 -15.30 -11.30 8.44
C ASP A 101 -14.08 -11.14 9.35
N THR A 102 -13.02 -11.94 9.17
CA THR A 102 -11.84 -11.94 10.05
C THR A 102 -10.83 -10.86 9.70
N LYS A 103 -10.89 -10.31 8.48
CA LYS A 103 -9.89 -9.38 7.91
C LYS A 103 -8.48 -9.97 7.80
N GLU A 104 -8.33 -11.28 7.94
CA GLU A 104 -7.08 -11.99 7.73
C GLU A 104 -6.79 -12.17 6.23
N THR A 105 -5.51 -12.22 5.87
CA THR A 105 -5.06 -12.46 4.48
C THR A 105 -5.38 -13.90 4.06
N GLU A 106 -6.23 -14.05 3.05
CA GLU A 106 -6.52 -15.35 2.41
C GLU A 106 -5.53 -15.66 1.29
N VAL A 107 -5.20 -14.64 0.50
CA VAL A 107 -4.27 -14.76 -0.62
C VAL A 107 -3.36 -13.54 -0.62
N GLU A 108 -2.05 -13.78 -0.77
CA GLU A 108 -1.02 -12.76 -0.88
C GLU A 108 -0.36 -12.85 -2.26
N TYR A 109 -0.25 -11.72 -2.94
CA TYR A 109 0.53 -11.56 -4.16
C TYR A 109 1.68 -10.60 -3.89
N THR A 110 2.90 -11.12 -3.83
CA THR A 110 4.10 -10.28 -3.70
C THR A 110 4.39 -9.57 -5.02
N VAL A 111 4.44 -8.25 -4.96
CA VAL A 111 4.69 -7.38 -6.11
C VAL A 111 6.15 -6.98 -6.17
N ILE A 112 6.71 -6.63 -5.02
CA ILE A 112 8.10 -6.20 -4.86
C ILE A 112 8.66 -6.91 -3.64
N GLU A 113 9.90 -7.35 -3.75
CA GLU A 113 10.69 -7.89 -2.64
C GLU A 113 12.13 -7.39 -2.77
N ASN A 114 12.64 -6.73 -1.72
CA ASN A 114 13.99 -6.15 -1.71
C ASN A 114 14.31 -5.29 -2.97
N ASP A 115 13.41 -4.37 -3.31
CA ASP A 115 13.41 -3.52 -4.51
C ASP A 115 13.32 -4.23 -5.87
N GLU A 116 13.33 -5.56 -5.89
CA GLU A 116 13.13 -6.36 -7.09
C GLU A 116 11.64 -6.46 -7.40
N GLN A 117 11.25 -6.07 -8.62
CA GLN A 117 9.88 -6.24 -9.09
C GLN A 117 9.66 -7.70 -9.47
N LEU A 118 8.75 -8.37 -8.76
CA LEU A 118 8.41 -9.77 -8.96
C LEU A 118 7.10 -9.92 -9.75
N PHE A 119 6.18 -8.99 -9.56
CA PHE A 119 4.92 -8.96 -10.29
C PHE A 119 4.94 -7.88 -11.35
N THR A 120 4.90 -8.30 -12.61
CA THR A 120 4.49 -7.44 -13.70
C THR A 120 2.99 -7.61 -13.89
N PRO A 121 2.16 -6.57 -13.74
CA PRO A 121 0.73 -6.70 -14.00
C PRO A 121 0.50 -7.21 -15.43
N PRO A 122 -0.55 -8.04 -15.66
CA PRO A 122 -0.81 -8.64 -16.96
C PRO A 122 -1.28 -7.64 -18.03
N PHE A 123 -1.36 -6.34 -17.75
CA PHE A 123 -2.04 -5.39 -18.62
C PHE A 123 -1.05 -4.61 -19.50
N PRO A 124 -1.01 -4.85 -20.82
CA PRO A 124 -0.44 -3.88 -21.74
C PRO A 124 -1.32 -2.63 -21.72
N ASN A 125 -0.68 -1.46 -21.61
CA ASN A 125 -1.30 -0.16 -21.87
C ASN A 125 -1.94 -0.18 -23.27
N ASN A 126 -3.24 -0.43 -23.35
CA ASN A 126 -4.00 -0.13 -24.54
C ASN A 126 -4.34 1.36 -24.49
N LYS A 127 -3.37 2.18 -24.92
CA LYS A 127 -3.64 3.53 -25.42
C LYS A 127 -4.39 3.46 -26.74
#